data_AF-A0ABD3FYU1-F1
#
_entry.id   AF-A0ABD3FYU1-F1
#
_cell.length_a   1.000
_cell.length_b   1.000
_cell.length_c   1.000
_cell.angle_alpha   90.00
_cell.angle_beta   90.00
_cell.angle_gamma   90.00
#
_symmetry.space_group_name_H-M   'P 1'
#
loop_
_entity.id
_entity.type
_entity.pdbx_description
1 polymer ?
#
loop_
_entity_poly.entity_id
_entity_poly.type
_entity_poly.pdbx_seq_one_letter_code
_entity_poly.pdbx_strand_id
1 'polypeptide(L)'
;MMEDQPPSPDRESAPGRELARKPVEYTAKTQETTLPGSDDRSVDNDGDLRRQVGRLVVDTQQTIDSHLTLFRVGLMVMVAVSIGASIKLSGLLNRINKVEEIPLWQFARRKRLRVRMIRQSRADPSIFYVYHTPFLRRTVLRDELPQSLTVGIGEKKKASDLLAVRPFGVQVDESSEEWVWSNFVSSHRYMTIELLQRVNVKGSESVATCNIALRRPPLGGDFAQELVSHGNAECIPENLENYDNGADTAISSLARRLKKLEASQKHAQVMQYGIWKDWQEEKLSDRVLSASKRATTNGFKKLVDSIRH
;
A
#
# COMPACT_ATOMS: atom_id res chain seq x y z
N MET A 1 -35.10 -41.19 35.62
CA MET A 1 -35.91 -39.96 35.73
C MET A 1 -35.82 -39.30 34.36
N MET A 2 -36.67 -39.73 33.42
CA MET A 2 -38.02 -39.20 33.15
C MET A 2 -37.90 -37.83 32.47
N GLU A 3 -38.03 -37.78 31.13
CA GLU A 3 -39.30 -37.52 30.37
C GLU A 3 -39.67 -36.02 30.49
N ASP A 4 -39.88 -35.23 29.43
CA ASP A 4 -40.85 -35.46 28.35
C ASP A 4 -40.60 -34.57 27.10
N GLN A 5 -41.03 -35.09 25.96
CA GLN A 5 -41.40 -34.43 24.70
C GLN A 5 -42.62 -35.23 24.16
N PRO A 6 -43.52 -34.77 23.25
CA PRO A 6 -44.16 -33.48 22.91
C PRO A 6 -45.72 -33.58 23.00
N PRO A 7 -46.56 -32.70 22.38
CA PRO A 7 -46.96 -32.91 20.96
C PRO A 7 -47.25 -31.64 20.12
N SER A 8 -47.26 -31.83 18.79
CA SER A 8 -47.89 -31.01 17.72
C SER A 8 -49.45 -31.21 17.75
N PRO A 9 -50.35 -30.85 16.78
CA PRO A 9 -50.21 -30.33 15.40
C PRO A 9 -51.36 -29.39 14.88
N ASP A 10 -51.36 -29.15 13.55
CA ASP A 10 -52.48 -28.94 12.61
C ASP A 10 -53.32 -27.64 12.51
N ARG A 11 -53.23 -27.01 11.33
CA ARG A 11 -54.34 -27.15 10.36
C ARG A 11 -53.91 -26.98 8.90
N GLU A 12 -54.19 -28.04 8.14
CA GLU A 12 -54.24 -28.16 6.69
C GLU A 12 -55.18 -27.15 6.02
N SER A 13 -54.92 -26.82 4.76
CA SER A 13 -55.81 -27.11 3.62
C SER A 13 -55.18 -26.64 2.30
N ALA A 14 -54.80 -27.58 1.43
CA ALA A 14 -54.72 -27.41 -0.02
C ALA A 14 -56.14 -27.53 -0.64
N PRO A 15 -56.36 -27.69 -1.96
CA PRO A 15 -55.84 -27.05 -3.17
C PRO A 15 -57.01 -26.42 -4.01
N GLY A 16 -56.75 -25.69 -5.11
CA GLY A 16 -57.84 -25.40 -6.06
C GLY A 16 -57.61 -24.39 -7.17
N ARG A 17 -57.53 -24.92 -8.40
CA ARG A 17 -58.06 -24.39 -9.69
C ARG A 17 -57.51 -23.09 -10.28
N GLU A 18 -56.69 -23.29 -11.33
CA GLU A 18 -57.10 -23.09 -12.74
C GLU A 18 -57.87 -21.79 -13.10
N LEU A 19 -57.27 -20.93 -13.92
CA LEU A 19 -57.86 -20.51 -15.20
C LEU A 19 -56.91 -19.68 -16.06
N ALA A 20 -56.69 -20.20 -17.25
CA ALA A 20 -56.03 -19.57 -18.38
C ALA A 20 -56.65 -18.21 -18.73
N ARG A 21 -55.80 -17.23 -19.09
CA ARG A 21 -56.20 -16.10 -19.92
C ARG A 21 -55.37 -16.08 -21.20
N LYS A 22 -56.07 -16.44 -22.28
CA LYS A 22 -55.66 -16.34 -23.68
C LYS A 22 -55.29 -14.90 -24.06
N PRO A 23 -54.36 -14.68 -25.01
CA PRO A 23 -54.41 -13.54 -25.90
C PRO A 23 -55.34 -13.84 -27.09
N VAL A 24 -56.06 -12.80 -27.45
CA VAL A 24 -57.20 -12.73 -28.37
C VAL A 24 -56.78 -13.03 -29.83
N GLU A 25 -57.49 -13.96 -30.47
CA GLU A 25 -57.56 -14.10 -31.92
C GLU A 25 -58.39 -12.95 -32.49
N TYR A 26 -57.82 -12.17 -33.40
CA TYR A 26 -58.59 -11.32 -34.31
C TYR A 26 -58.85 -12.09 -35.60
N THR A 27 -60.04 -12.67 -35.69
CA THR A 27 -60.66 -13.01 -36.98
C THR A 27 -61.03 -11.72 -37.71
N ALA A 28 -60.44 -11.48 -38.87
CA ALA A 28 -61.02 -10.65 -39.91
C ALA A 28 -61.25 -11.53 -41.15
N LYS A 29 -62.53 -11.90 -41.37
CA LYS A 29 -63.02 -12.36 -42.66
C LYS A 29 -63.18 -11.13 -43.56
N THR A 30 -62.53 -11.12 -44.72
CA THR A 30 -63.03 -10.38 -45.88
C THR A 30 -62.81 -11.22 -47.13
N GLN A 31 -63.87 -11.24 -47.94
CA GLN A 31 -64.22 -12.16 -49.02
C GLN A 31 -63.21 -12.23 -50.18
N GLU A 32 -63.10 -13.44 -50.73
CA GLU A 32 -62.81 -13.65 -52.15
C GLU A 32 -63.94 -13.04 -52.99
N THR A 33 -63.57 -12.24 -53.99
CA THR A 33 -64.40 -12.06 -55.20
C THR A 33 -63.48 -12.06 -56.40
N THR A 34 -63.79 -12.94 -57.35
CA THR A 34 -63.00 -13.26 -58.53
C THR A 34 -63.50 -12.44 -59.74
N LEU A 35 -62.61 -11.61 -60.32
CA LEU A 35 -62.39 -11.23 -61.76
C LEU A 35 -63.55 -10.57 -62.56
N PRO A 36 -63.30 -9.75 -63.64
CA PRO A 36 -62.24 -9.93 -64.66
C PRO A 36 -61.54 -8.69 -65.27
N GLY A 37 -60.34 -8.92 -65.81
CA GLY A 37 -59.87 -8.44 -67.12
C GLY A 37 -59.49 -6.97 -67.33
N SER A 38 -58.19 -6.69 -67.45
CA SER A 38 -57.54 -6.07 -68.62
C SER A 38 -56.14 -5.53 -68.26
N ASP A 39 -55.17 -5.73 -69.16
CA ASP A 39 -53.81 -5.16 -69.21
C ASP A 39 -52.72 -5.76 -68.30
N ASP A 40 -52.35 -7.00 -68.65
CA ASP A 40 -51.01 -7.57 -68.44
C ASP A 40 -49.96 -6.74 -69.19
N ARG A 41 -49.26 -5.84 -68.48
CA ARG A 41 -47.81 -5.56 -68.66
C ARG A 41 -47.22 -4.44 -67.80
N SER A 42 -47.98 -3.72 -66.96
CA SER A 42 -47.41 -2.60 -66.16
C SER A 42 -47.39 -2.80 -64.65
N VAL A 43 -47.99 -3.87 -64.11
CA VAL A 43 -48.15 -4.08 -62.65
C VAL A 43 -46.92 -4.77 -62.02
N ASP A 44 -46.11 -5.48 -62.80
CA ASP A 44 -44.95 -6.23 -62.29
C ASP A 44 -43.77 -5.32 -61.90
N ASN A 45 -43.67 -4.14 -62.54
CA ASN A 45 -42.58 -3.20 -62.33
C ASN A 45 -42.64 -2.49 -60.96
N ASP A 46 -43.83 -2.18 -60.44
CA ASP A 46 -43.99 -1.52 -59.13
C ASP A 46 -43.71 -2.50 -57.97
N GLY A 47 -44.09 -3.78 -58.13
CA GLY A 47 -43.79 -4.84 -57.17
C GLY A 47 -42.29 -5.11 -57.04
N ASP A 48 -41.59 -5.18 -58.17
CA ASP A 48 -40.13 -5.40 -58.19
C ASP A 48 -39.33 -4.18 -57.74
N LEU A 49 -39.79 -2.96 -58.04
CA LEU A 49 -39.18 -1.74 -57.51
C LEU A 49 -39.32 -1.66 -55.98
N ARG A 50 -40.49 -1.97 -55.42
CA ARG A 50 -40.68 -2.03 -53.96
C ARG A 50 -39.83 -3.10 -53.30
N ARG A 51 -39.63 -4.25 -53.94
CA ARG A 51 -38.72 -5.30 -53.46
C ARG A 51 -37.26 -4.87 -53.52
N GLN A 52 -36.83 -4.19 -54.58
CA GLN A 52 -35.46 -3.67 -54.69
C GLN A 52 -35.18 -2.57 -53.66
N VAL A 53 -36.11 -1.62 -53.48
CA VAL A 53 -35.99 -0.57 -52.45
C VAL A 53 -36.03 -1.19 -51.05
N GLY A 54 -36.91 -2.17 -50.81
CA GLY A 54 -36.96 -2.89 -49.55
C GLY A 54 -35.65 -3.64 -49.23
N ARG A 55 -35.05 -4.31 -50.23
CA ARG A 55 -33.72 -4.93 -50.07
C ARG A 55 -32.64 -3.90 -49.82
N LEU A 56 -32.64 -2.78 -50.54
CA LEU A 56 -31.65 -1.71 -50.36
C LEU A 56 -31.71 -1.12 -48.95
N VAL A 57 -32.92 -0.89 -48.41
CA VAL A 57 -33.14 -0.38 -47.04
C VAL A 57 -32.70 -1.40 -45.99
N VAL A 58 -33.03 -2.67 -46.18
CA VAL A 58 -32.58 -3.74 -45.28
C VAL A 58 -31.06 -3.89 -45.30
N ASP A 59 -30.44 -3.85 -46.48
CA ASP A 59 -28.98 -3.96 -46.62
C ASP A 59 -28.27 -2.73 -46.02
N THR A 60 -28.81 -1.52 -46.20
CA THR A 60 -28.25 -0.32 -45.55
C THR A 60 -28.45 -0.35 -44.04
N GLN A 61 -29.61 -0.78 -43.56
CA GLN A 61 -29.88 -0.89 -42.12
C GLN A 61 -29.00 -1.95 -41.47
N GLN A 62 -28.82 -3.10 -42.13
CA GLN A 62 -27.94 -4.18 -41.67
C GLN A 62 -26.46 -3.76 -41.70
N THR A 63 -26.06 -2.95 -42.69
CA THR A 63 -24.71 -2.38 -42.76
C THR A 63 -24.47 -1.38 -41.62
N ILE A 64 -25.44 -0.48 -41.36
CA ILE A 64 -25.36 0.49 -40.26
C ILE A 64 -25.31 -0.22 -38.90
N ASP A 65 -26.17 -1.23 -38.70
CA ASP A 65 -26.19 -2.02 -37.46
C ASP A 65 -24.89 -2.83 -37.28
N SER A 66 -24.30 -3.35 -38.36
CA SER A 66 -23.00 -4.02 -38.34
C SER A 66 -21.85 -3.05 -37.99
N HIS A 67 -21.86 -1.83 -38.53
CA HIS A 67 -20.87 -0.82 -38.17
C HIS A 67 -21.03 -0.33 -36.72
N LEU A 68 -22.27 -0.18 -36.24
CA LEU A 68 -22.55 0.22 -34.87
C LEU A 68 -22.14 -0.86 -33.86
N THR A 69 -22.38 -2.13 -34.18
CA THR A 69 -21.96 -3.25 -33.33
C THR A 69 -20.44 -3.39 -33.28
N LEU A 70 -19.75 -3.29 -34.42
CA LEU A 70 -18.28 -3.24 -34.47
C LEU A 70 -17.71 -2.07 -33.67
N PHE A 71 -18.31 -0.88 -33.77
CA PHE A 71 -17.90 0.27 -32.98
C PHE A 71 -18.08 0.05 -31.47
N ARG A 72 -19.23 -0.50 -31.05
CA ARG A 72 -19.49 -0.83 -29.63
C ARG A 72 -18.52 -1.86 -29.09
N VAL A 73 -18.24 -2.92 -29.85
CA VAL A 73 -17.27 -3.96 -29.47
C VAL A 73 -15.86 -3.36 -29.41
N GLY A 74 -15.48 -2.55 -30.41
CA GLY A 74 -14.18 -1.86 -30.42
C GLY A 74 -14.00 -0.94 -29.21
N LEU A 75 -15.04 -0.19 -28.83
CA LEU A 75 -15.01 0.68 -27.66
C LEU A 75 -14.90 -0.11 -26.35
N MET A 76 -15.64 -1.22 -26.22
CA MET A 76 -15.54 -2.13 -25.07
C MET A 76 -14.12 -2.70 -24.92
N VAL A 77 -13.51 -3.13 -26.03
CA VAL A 77 -12.12 -3.64 -26.03
C VAL A 77 -11.13 -2.55 -25.62
N MET A 78 -11.26 -1.34 -26.18
CA MET A 78 -10.38 -0.21 -25.82
C MET A 78 -10.51 0.19 -24.34
N VAL A 79 -11.73 0.19 -23.80
CA VAL A 79 -11.97 0.44 -22.38
C VAL A 79 -11.31 -0.66 -21.53
N ALA A 80 -11.49 -1.93 -21.88
CA ALA A 80 -10.88 -3.05 -21.17
C ALA A 80 -9.34 -2.99 -21.19
N VAL A 81 -8.74 -2.69 -22.34
CA VAL A 81 -7.29 -2.51 -22.48
C VAL A 81 -6.81 -1.32 -21.64
N SER A 82 -7.55 -0.20 -21.64
CA SER A 82 -7.21 0.98 -20.85
C SER A 82 -7.26 0.71 -19.35
N ILE A 83 -8.26 -0.05 -18.88
CA ILE A 83 -8.36 -0.50 -17.49
C ILE A 83 -7.19 -1.42 -17.16
N GLY A 84 -6.89 -2.41 -18.00
CA GLY A 84 -5.77 -3.33 -17.81
C GLY A 84 -4.42 -2.60 -17.74
N ALA A 85 -4.18 -1.65 -18.65
CA ALA A 85 -2.99 -0.81 -18.64
C ALA A 85 -2.91 0.05 -17.38
N SER A 86 -4.03 0.65 -16.96
CA SER A 86 -4.11 1.46 -15.73
C SER A 86 -3.79 0.63 -14.48
N ILE A 87 -4.30 -0.60 -14.38
CA ILE A 87 -4.00 -1.51 -13.27
C ILE A 87 -2.50 -1.88 -13.28
N LYS A 88 -1.94 -2.20 -14.45
CA LYS A 88 -0.51 -2.53 -14.58
C LYS A 88 0.39 -1.35 -14.20
N LEU A 89 0.05 -0.13 -14.63
CA LEU A 89 0.79 1.09 -14.33
C LEU A 89 0.64 1.56 -12.87
N SER A 90 -0.49 1.27 -12.23
CA SER A 90 -0.74 1.64 -10.82
C SER A 90 0.14 0.86 -9.83
N GLY A 91 0.66 -0.31 -10.23
CA GLY A 91 1.42 -1.21 -9.37
C GLY A 91 0.57 -1.96 -8.34
N LEU A 92 -0.75 -2.06 -8.57
CA LEU A 92 -1.69 -2.72 -7.65
C LEU A 92 -1.49 -4.25 -7.59
N LEU A 93 -0.94 -4.83 -8.66
CA LEU A 93 -0.67 -6.27 -8.81
C LEU A 93 0.83 -6.61 -8.75
N ASN A 94 1.69 -5.68 -9.16
CA ASN A 94 3.12 -5.95 -9.27
C ASN A 94 3.80 -5.78 -7.92
N ARG A 95 4.48 -6.85 -7.48
CA ARG A 95 5.39 -6.79 -6.36
C ARG A 95 6.61 -5.96 -6.76
N ILE A 96 7.14 -5.22 -5.80
CA ILE A 96 8.33 -4.39 -5.98
C ILE A 96 9.41 -5.11 -5.18
N ASN A 97 10.45 -5.54 -5.87
CA ASN A 97 11.50 -6.36 -5.28
C ASN A 97 12.77 -5.54 -5.03
N LYS A 98 13.02 -4.52 -5.87
CA LYS A 98 14.17 -3.63 -5.72
C LYS A 98 13.75 -2.18 -5.65
N VAL A 99 14.54 -1.38 -4.94
CA VAL A 99 14.32 0.08 -4.84
C VAL A 99 14.48 0.77 -6.20
N GLU A 100 15.33 0.23 -7.07
CA GLU A 100 15.57 0.74 -8.43
C GLU A 100 14.35 0.63 -9.34
N GLU A 101 13.50 -0.38 -9.09
CA GLU A 101 12.26 -0.60 -9.84
C GLU A 101 11.19 0.44 -9.48
N ILE A 102 11.34 1.14 -8.35
CA ILE A 102 10.38 2.15 -7.91
C ILE A 102 10.60 3.43 -8.73
N PRO A 103 9.59 3.88 -9.49
CA PRO A 103 9.68 5.13 -10.22
C PRO A 103 9.85 6.34 -9.30
N LEU A 104 10.66 7.31 -9.72
CA LEU A 104 10.95 8.52 -8.93
C LEU A 104 9.69 9.32 -8.55
N TRP A 105 8.67 9.32 -9.42
CA TRP A 105 7.39 9.98 -9.12
C TRP A 105 6.65 9.37 -7.92
N GLN A 106 6.91 8.10 -7.58
CA GLN A 106 6.34 7.48 -6.38
C GLN A 106 6.99 8.01 -5.10
N PHE A 107 8.27 8.37 -5.15
CA PHE A 107 8.97 9.07 -4.06
C PHE A 107 8.47 10.51 -3.94
N ALA A 108 8.37 11.24 -5.06
CA ALA A 108 7.85 12.61 -5.07
C ALA A 108 6.42 12.69 -4.48
N ARG A 109 5.57 11.70 -4.78
CA ARG A 109 4.21 11.59 -4.23
C ARG A 109 4.12 10.98 -2.83
N ARG A 110 5.26 10.67 -2.19
CA ARG A 110 5.31 9.99 -0.88
C ARG A 110 4.42 8.75 -0.82
N LYS A 111 4.53 7.89 -1.84
CA LYS A 111 3.66 6.71 -1.97
C LYS A 111 3.83 5.81 -0.75
N ARG A 112 2.69 5.38 -0.20
CA ARG A 112 2.63 4.46 0.94
C ARG A 112 2.57 3.03 0.46
N LEU A 113 3.51 2.20 0.90
CA LEU A 113 3.57 0.77 0.59
C LEU A 113 3.32 -0.05 1.85
N ARG A 114 2.59 -1.16 1.70
CA ARG A 114 2.38 -2.12 2.79
C ARG A 114 3.46 -3.18 2.73
N VAL A 115 4.15 -3.37 3.85
CA VAL A 115 5.30 -4.27 3.91
C VAL A 115 5.29 -5.13 5.17
N ARG A 116 6.10 -6.18 5.17
CA ARG A 116 6.48 -6.95 6.36
C ARG A 116 7.99 -6.89 6.53
N MET A 117 8.46 -6.70 7.76
CA MET A 117 9.89 -6.75 8.05
C MET A 117 10.38 -8.19 8.05
N ILE A 118 11.48 -8.45 7.33
CA ILE A 118 12.03 -9.81 7.18
C ILE A 118 13.34 -9.96 7.92
N ARG A 119 14.23 -8.97 7.84
CA ARG A 119 15.52 -8.99 8.54
C ARG A 119 16.13 -7.59 8.58
N GLN A 120 17.09 -7.43 9.46
CA GLN A 120 18.03 -6.30 9.49
C GLN A 120 19.29 -6.69 8.71
N SER A 121 19.98 -5.70 8.14
CA SER A 121 21.29 -5.92 7.51
C SER A 121 22.38 -6.06 8.57
N ARG A 122 23.29 -7.01 8.38
CA ARG A 122 24.45 -7.22 9.25
C ARG A 122 25.59 -6.24 8.98
N ALA A 123 25.65 -5.66 7.78
CA ALA A 123 26.70 -4.73 7.39
C ALA A 123 26.38 -3.27 7.79
N ASP A 124 25.09 -2.92 7.82
CA ASP A 124 24.60 -1.62 8.29
C ASP A 124 23.29 -1.87 9.04
N PRO A 125 23.28 -1.82 10.38
CA PRO A 125 22.08 -2.08 11.19
C PRO A 125 20.94 -1.10 10.88
N SER A 126 21.21 0.04 10.25
CA SER A 126 20.17 1.00 9.86
C SER A 126 19.39 0.58 8.62
N ILE A 127 19.85 -0.44 7.88
CA ILE A 127 19.17 -0.96 6.69
C ILE A 127 18.34 -2.18 7.07
N PHE A 128 17.05 -2.11 6.76
CA PHE A 128 16.09 -3.21 6.94
C PHE A 128 15.65 -3.75 5.59
N TYR A 129 15.53 -5.06 5.50
CA TYR A 129 14.98 -5.73 4.34
C TYR A 129 13.50 -6.06 4.57
N VAL A 130 12.65 -5.49 3.73
CA VAL A 130 11.20 -5.60 3.86
C VAL A 130 10.58 -6.25 2.62
N TYR A 131 9.55 -7.06 2.86
CA TYR A 131 8.76 -7.71 1.84
C TYR A 131 7.54 -6.84 1.49
N HIS A 132 7.43 -6.40 0.23
CA HIS A 132 6.26 -5.66 -0.25
C HIS A 132 5.07 -6.59 -0.48
N THR A 133 3.92 -6.25 0.10
CA THR A 133 2.66 -7.00 -0.05
C THR A 133 1.62 -6.13 -0.79
N PRO A 134 1.42 -6.34 -2.11
CA PRO A 134 0.42 -5.61 -2.89
C PRO A 134 -1.01 -5.81 -2.37
N PHE A 135 -1.85 -4.79 -2.53
CA PHE A 135 -3.22 -4.79 -2.00
C PHE A 135 -4.07 -5.96 -2.51
N LEU A 136 -4.08 -6.19 -3.83
CA LEU A 136 -4.88 -7.27 -4.44
C LEU A 136 -4.41 -8.66 -4.02
N ARG A 137 -3.09 -8.87 -3.90
CA ARG A 137 -2.56 -10.15 -3.40
C ARG A 137 -2.99 -10.39 -1.95
N ARG A 138 -3.02 -9.34 -1.13
CA ARG A 138 -3.47 -9.43 0.27
C ARG A 138 -4.96 -9.75 0.40
N THR A 139 -5.82 -9.07 -0.35
CA THR A 139 -7.28 -9.21 -0.18
C THR A 139 -7.85 -10.41 -0.91
N VAL A 140 -7.29 -10.76 -2.07
CA VAL A 140 -7.84 -11.81 -2.95
C VAL A 140 -7.06 -13.12 -2.82
N LEU A 141 -5.72 -13.04 -2.81
CA LEU A 141 -4.87 -14.24 -2.88
C LEU A 141 -4.37 -14.72 -1.51
N ARG A 142 -4.80 -14.08 -0.42
CA ARG A 142 -4.33 -14.35 0.95
C ARG A 142 -2.81 -14.50 1.01
N ASP A 143 -2.08 -13.52 0.48
CA ASP A 143 -0.61 -13.56 0.34
C ASP A 143 0.09 -14.01 1.64
N GLU A 144 0.47 -15.29 1.67
CA GLU A 144 1.27 -15.89 2.73
C GLU A 144 2.74 -15.53 2.47
N LEU A 145 3.49 -15.30 3.55
CA LEU A 145 4.92 -15.02 3.40
C LEU A 145 5.55 -16.26 2.75
N PRO A 146 6.31 -16.13 1.63
CA PRO A 146 6.97 -17.28 1.03
C PRO A 146 7.81 -18.01 2.08
N GLN A 147 7.61 -19.33 2.22
CA GLN A 147 8.31 -20.14 3.23
C GLN A 147 9.84 -20.10 3.06
N SER A 148 10.33 -19.77 1.85
CA SER A 148 11.74 -19.53 1.56
C SER A 148 12.33 -18.34 2.32
N LEU A 149 11.50 -17.40 2.76
CA LEU A 149 11.90 -16.24 3.56
C LEU A 149 11.82 -16.48 5.07
N THR A 150 11.09 -17.52 5.52
CA THR A 150 10.91 -17.85 6.95
C THR A 150 11.96 -18.79 7.53
N VAL A 151 12.69 -19.56 6.71
CA VAL A 151 13.67 -20.56 7.19
C VAL A 151 14.99 -20.45 6.44
N GLY A 152 16.11 -20.42 7.16
CA GLY A 152 17.51 -20.14 6.76
C GLY A 152 18.16 -20.95 5.62
N ILE A 153 17.42 -21.38 4.60
CA ILE A 153 17.95 -22.13 3.45
C ILE A 153 18.15 -21.18 2.26
N GLY A 154 19.42 -20.79 2.01
CA GLY A 154 19.88 -20.15 0.76
C GLY A 154 19.96 -18.62 0.77
N GLU A 155 21.06 -18.04 1.26
CA GLU A 155 21.26 -16.58 1.38
C GLU A 155 21.25 -15.83 0.04
N LYS A 156 21.78 -16.42 -1.05
CA LYS A 156 21.97 -15.72 -2.33
C LYS A 156 20.69 -15.45 -3.13
N LYS A 157 19.63 -16.26 -2.98
CA LYS A 157 18.33 -16.04 -3.66
C LYS A 157 17.36 -15.18 -2.84
N LYS A 158 17.64 -14.94 -1.56
CA LYS A 158 16.73 -14.21 -0.65
C LYS A 158 16.87 -12.69 -0.73
N ALA A 159 18.05 -12.19 -1.10
CA ALA A 159 18.31 -10.75 -1.19
C ALA A 159 17.62 -10.09 -2.40
N SER A 160 17.46 -10.82 -3.52
CA SER A 160 16.93 -10.25 -4.77
C SER A 160 15.45 -9.86 -4.73
N ASP A 161 14.73 -10.30 -3.69
CA ASP A 161 13.28 -10.21 -3.58
C ASP A 161 12.83 -9.22 -2.49
N LEU A 162 13.76 -8.57 -1.80
CA LEU A 162 13.50 -7.74 -0.64
C LEU A 162 13.90 -6.28 -0.90
N LEU A 163 13.06 -5.37 -0.46
CA LEU A 163 13.35 -3.94 -0.52
C LEU A 163 14.26 -3.55 0.63
N ALA A 164 15.41 -2.97 0.31
CA ALA A 164 16.28 -2.32 1.27
C ALA A 164 15.70 -0.95 1.64
N VAL A 165 15.37 -0.77 2.91
CA VAL A 165 14.81 0.47 3.44
C VAL A 165 15.57 0.95 4.67
N ARG A 166 15.71 2.27 4.80
CA ARG A 166 16.29 2.93 5.97
C ARG A 166 15.23 3.83 6.62
N PRO A 167 15.02 3.76 7.95
CA PRO A 167 14.15 4.69 8.65
C PRO A 167 14.75 6.10 8.63
N PHE A 168 13.92 7.10 8.36
CA PHE A 168 14.35 8.50 8.32
C PHE A 168 14.81 9.03 9.68
N GLY A 169 15.95 9.72 9.70
CA GLY A 169 16.41 10.51 10.85
C GLY A 169 16.95 9.70 12.02
N VAL A 170 17.21 8.40 11.84
CA VAL A 170 17.78 7.56 12.90
C VAL A 170 18.87 6.65 12.36
N GLN A 171 19.91 6.46 13.17
CA GLN A 171 20.97 5.47 12.97
C GLN A 171 20.83 4.40 14.04
N VAL A 172 20.75 3.15 13.60
CA VAL A 172 20.45 2.01 14.45
C VAL A 172 21.76 1.37 14.89
N ASP A 173 21.83 1.01 16.17
CA ASP A 173 23.00 0.37 16.75
C ASP A 173 23.02 -1.15 16.49
N GLU A 174 24.21 -1.75 16.48
CA GLU A 174 24.39 -3.20 16.28
C GLU A 174 23.71 -4.05 17.37
N SER A 175 23.66 -3.55 18.61
CA SER A 175 23.01 -4.26 19.73
C SER A 175 21.49 -4.41 19.59
N SER A 176 20.88 -3.71 18.62
CA SER A 176 19.44 -3.71 18.41
C SER A 176 18.88 -4.98 17.76
N GLU A 177 19.72 -5.85 17.17
CA GLU A 177 19.29 -6.97 16.32
C GLU A 177 18.27 -7.89 17.02
N GLU A 178 18.56 -8.28 18.26
CA GLU A 178 17.68 -9.18 19.03
C GLU A 178 16.33 -8.53 19.37
N TRP A 179 16.36 -7.25 19.73
CA TRP A 179 15.13 -6.51 20.06
C TRP A 179 14.27 -6.28 18.82
N VAL A 180 14.88 -5.92 17.69
CA VAL A 180 14.18 -5.78 16.41
C VAL A 180 13.59 -7.12 15.97
N TRP A 181 14.36 -8.19 16.10
CA TRP A 181 13.92 -9.53 15.74
C TRP A 181 12.68 -9.95 16.53
N SER A 182 12.74 -9.84 17.86
CA SER A 182 11.66 -10.24 18.76
C SER A 182 10.39 -9.40 18.59
N ASN A 183 10.49 -8.11 18.32
CA ASN A 183 9.34 -7.20 18.28
C ASN A 183 8.71 -7.00 16.91
N PHE A 184 9.48 -7.15 15.83
CA PHE A 184 9.04 -6.80 14.48
C PHE A 184 9.19 -7.95 13.50
N VAL A 185 10.38 -8.56 13.40
CA VAL A 185 10.65 -9.60 12.41
C VAL A 185 9.83 -10.85 12.68
N SER A 186 9.91 -11.39 13.91
CA SER A 186 9.23 -12.61 14.34
C SER A 186 7.70 -12.52 14.20
N SER A 187 7.16 -11.32 14.37
CA SER A 187 5.72 -11.07 14.36
C SER A 187 5.11 -11.13 12.96
N HIS A 188 5.92 -10.95 11.92
CA HIS A 188 5.52 -10.81 10.51
C HIS A 188 4.32 -9.84 10.30
N ARG A 189 4.16 -8.85 11.19
CA ARG A 189 3.04 -7.91 11.15
C ARG A 189 3.19 -6.95 9.99
N TYR A 190 2.04 -6.52 9.45
CA TYR A 190 2.00 -5.52 8.41
C TYR A 190 2.38 -4.14 8.95
N MET A 191 3.35 -3.54 8.29
CA MET A 191 3.79 -2.16 8.50
C MET A 191 3.47 -1.34 7.25
N THR A 192 3.54 -0.02 7.37
CA THR A 192 3.37 0.88 6.22
C THR A 192 4.62 1.73 6.10
N ILE A 193 5.30 1.64 4.96
CA ILE A 193 6.39 2.56 4.64
C ILE A 193 5.85 3.69 3.78
N GLU A 194 6.28 4.92 4.04
CA GLU A 194 6.07 6.09 3.19
C GLU A 194 7.43 6.46 2.61
N LEU A 195 7.54 6.37 1.29
CA LEU A 195 8.78 6.61 0.57
C LEU A 195 9.14 8.10 0.59
N LEU A 196 10.38 8.43 0.98
CA LEU A 196 10.86 9.81 1.00
C LEU A 196 11.90 10.06 -0.08
N GLN A 197 12.99 9.30 -0.06
CA GLN A 197 14.10 9.48 -0.99
C GLN A 197 14.71 8.13 -1.35
N ARG A 198 15.23 8.04 -2.58
CA ARG A 198 16.09 6.95 -3.01
C ARG A 198 17.54 7.38 -2.86
N VAL A 199 18.30 6.64 -2.08
CA VAL A 199 19.75 6.82 -1.93
C VAL A 199 20.43 5.73 -2.76
N ASN A 200 21.24 6.13 -3.73
CA ASN A 200 22.07 5.22 -4.51
C ASN A 200 23.53 5.49 -4.15
N VAL A 201 24.14 4.54 -3.44
CA VAL A 201 25.55 4.61 -3.10
C VAL A 201 26.31 3.85 -4.19
N LYS A 202 27.25 4.54 -4.85
CA LYS A 202 28.01 3.97 -5.97
C LYS A 202 28.69 2.65 -5.54
N GLY A 203 28.28 1.55 -6.16
CA GLY A 203 28.85 0.22 -5.90
C GLY A 203 28.11 -0.61 -4.85
N SER A 204 27.00 -0.14 -4.28
CA SER A 204 26.16 -0.92 -3.36
C SER A 204 24.67 -0.90 -3.75
N GLU A 205 23.86 -1.68 -3.03
CA GLU A 205 22.42 -1.76 -3.28
C GLU A 205 21.74 -0.40 -3.05
N SER A 206 20.84 -0.01 -3.96
CA SER A 206 20.00 1.18 -3.76
C SER A 206 19.10 1.01 -2.52
N VAL A 207 19.08 2.01 -1.64
CA VAL A 207 18.30 2.01 -0.39
C VAL A 207 17.23 3.09 -0.44
N ALA A 208 16.02 2.78 0.03
CA ALA A 208 14.95 3.78 0.17
C ALA A 208 14.91 4.33 1.60
N THR A 209 15.11 5.63 1.76
CA THR A 209 14.81 6.32 3.01
C THR A 209 13.29 6.49 3.13
N CYS A 210 12.72 6.08 4.26
CA CYS A 210 11.28 6.06 4.46
C CYS A 210 10.84 6.32 5.90
N ASN A 211 9.60 6.79 6.04
CA ASN A 211 8.90 6.79 7.32
C ASN A 211 8.19 5.45 7.49
N ILE A 212 8.30 4.80 8.64
CA ILE A 212 7.73 3.47 8.87
C ILE A 212 6.67 3.55 9.98
N ALA A 213 5.40 3.45 9.59
CA ALA A 213 4.26 3.46 10.50
C ALA A 213 3.86 2.05 10.93
N LEU A 214 3.78 1.86 12.24
CA LEU A 214 3.33 0.65 12.91
C LEU A 214 1.81 0.67 13.07
N ARG A 215 1.16 -0.45 12.75
CA ARG A 215 -0.28 -0.62 12.97
C ARG A 215 -0.52 -1.34 14.30
N ARG A 216 -0.09 -0.74 15.42
CA ARG A 216 -0.40 -1.22 16.78
C ARG A 216 -1.63 -0.45 17.30
N PRO A 217 -2.75 -1.12 17.65
CA PRO A 217 -3.81 -0.50 18.44
C PRO A 217 -3.30 -0.19 19.86
N PRO A 218 -3.81 0.84 20.56
CA PRO A 218 -4.87 1.77 20.15
C PRO A 218 -4.39 3.00 19.36
N LEU A 219 -3.10 3.33 19.40
CA LEU A 219 -2.51 4.50 18.75
C LEU A 219 -1.36 4.03 17.87
N GLY A 220 -1.51 4.15 16.54
CA GLY A 220 -0.47 3.76 15.59
C GLY A 220 0.89 4.37 15.97
N GLY A 221 1.93 3.54 15.95
CA GLY A 221 3.28 3.93 16.37
C GLY A 221 4.18 4.29 15.18
N ASP A 222 5.29 4.94 15.47
CA ASP A 222 6.36 5.21 14.51
C ASP A 222 7.57 4.34 14.85
N PHE A 223 8.04 3.54 13.91
CA PHE A 223 9.13 2.59 14.14
C PHE A 223 10.42 3.29 14.56
N ALA A 224 10.74 4.42 13.92
CA ALA A 224 11.93 5.20 14.27
C ALA A 224 11.85 5.73 15.71
N GLN A 225 10.65 6.17 16.13
CA GLN A 225 10.43 6.64 17.48
C GLN A 225 10.58 5.51 18.52
N GLU A 226 10.09 4.31 18.21
CA GLU A 226 10.21 3.14 19.10
C GLU A 226 11.66 2.70 19.28
N LEU A 227 12.43 2.67 18.17
CA LEU A 227 13.87 2.37 18.23
C LEU A 227 14.61 3.35 19.15
N VAL A 228 14.35 4.65 18.97
CA VAL A 228 15.00 5.70 19.75
C VAL A 228 14.53 5.67 21.22
N SER A 229 13.24 5.49 21.48
CA SER A 229 12.70 5.48 22.85
C SER A 229 13.21 4.30 23.68
N HIS A 230 13.54 3.18 23.04
CA HIS A 230 14.15 2.02 23.69
C HIS A 230 15.68 2.08 23.74
N GLY A 231 16.31 3.13 23.22
CA GLY A 231 17.76 3.28 23.21
C GLY A 231 18.46 2.32 22.24
N ASN A 232 17.77 1.87 21.19
CA ASN A 232 18.33 1.00 20.14
C ASN A 232 18.80 1.78 18.90
N ALA A 233 18.58 3.09 18.90
CA ALA A 233 18.99 3.99 17.82
C ALA A 233 19.26 5.40 18.35
N GLU A 234 20.11 6.12 17.63
CA GLU A 234 20.38 7.54 17.81
C GLU A 234 19.74 8.37 16.71
N CYS A 235 19.39 9.62 16.99
CA CYS A 235 18.89 10.54 15.98
C CYS A 235 20.06 11.16 15.23
N ILE A 236 19.97 11.18 13.90
CA ILE A 236 20.96 11.81 13.03
C ILE A 236 20.42 13.11 12.43
N PRO A 237 21.27 14.13 12.25
CA PRO A 237 20.87 15.32 11.52
C PRO A 237 20.66 14.98 10.04
N GLU A 238 19.47 15.28 9.53
CA GLU A 238 19.09 15.06 8.14
C GLU A 238 18.99 16.41 7.42
N ASN A 239 19.53 16.49 6.20
CA ASN A 239 19.29 17.66 5.36
C ASN A 239 17.87 17.59 4.77
N LEU A 240 16.96 18.41 5.32
CA LEU A 240 15.54 18.41 4.93
C LEU A 240 15.31 18.81 3.46
N GLU A 241 16.21 19.58 2.86
CA GLU A 241 16.13 20.00 1.45
C GLU A 241 16.15 18.79 0.49
N ASN A 242 16.85 17.72 0.88
CA ASN A 242 16.91 16.47 0.11
C ASN A 242 15.56 15.75 0.00
N TYR A 243 14.59 16.12 0.84
CA TYR A 243 13.29 15.48 0.96
C TYR A 243 12.14 16.41 0.54
N ASP A 244 12.48 17.58 -0.03
CA ASP A 244 11.49 18.47 -0.60
C ASP A 244 10.88 17.83 -1.86
N ASN A 245 9.55 17.82 -1.89
CA ASN A 245 8.78 17.32 -3.01
C ASN A 245 7.88 18.40 -3.61
N GLY A 246 8.12 19.67 -3.28
CA GLY A 246 7.37 20.83 -3.76
C GLY A 246 6.03 21.03 -3.05
N ALA A 247 5.76 20.32 -1.95
CA ALA A 247 4.56 20.51 -1.16
C ALA A 247 4.85 21.37 0.08
N ASP A 248 4.07 22.43 0.29
CA ASP A 248 4.29 23.46 1.32
C ASP A 248 4.44 22.92 2.76
N THR A 249 3.82 21.77 3.05
CA THR A 249 3.82 21.16 4.39
C THR A 249 4.80 20.00 4.55
N ALA A 250 5.47 19.59 3.48
CA ALA A 250 6.32 18.42 3.46
C ALA A 250 7.53 18.56 4.39
N ILE A 251 8.26 19.67 4.27
CA ILE A 251 9.45 19.96 5.08
C ILE A 251 9.06 20.18 6.55
N SER A 252 8.01 20.96 6.81
CA SER A 252 7.57 21.26 8.18
C SER A 252 7.09 20.00 8.92
N SER A 253 6.44 19.06 8.22
CA SER A 253 6.04 17.77 8.79
C SER A 253 7.24 16.90 9.20
N LEU A 254 8.30 16.87 8.38
CA LEU A 254 9.54 16.14 8.65
C LEU A 254 10.33 16.80 9.79
N ALA A 255 10.43 18.13 9.80
CA ALA A 255 11.07 18.88 10.89
C ALA A 255 10.38 18.62 12.23
N ARG A 256 9.04 18.62 12.26
CA ARG A 256 8.26 18.28 13.47
C ARG A 256 8.53 16.84 13.93
N ARG A 257 8.70 15.91 12.99
CA ARG A 257 9.04 14.51 13.29
C ARG A 257 10.44 14.40 13.89
N LEU A 258 11.45 15.07 13.33
CA LEU A 258 12.80 15.10 13.89
C LEU A 258 12.80 15.61 15.34
N LYS A 259 12.09 16.72 15.62
CA LYS A 259 11.94 17.22 17.01
C LYS A 259 11.34 16.18 17.95
N LYS A 260 10.40 15.36 17.48
CA LYS A 260 9.79 14.27 18.27
C LYS A 260 10.78 13.14 18.54
N LEU A 261 11.63 12.81 17.56
CA LEU A 261 12.69 11.82 17.71
C LEU A 261 13.74 12.30 18.71
N GLU A 262 14.21 13.55 18.59
CA GLU A 262 15.15 14.15 19.55
C GLU A 262 14.60 14.16 20.98
N ALA A 263 13.31 14.49 21.16
CA ALA A 263 12.67 14.42 22.47
C ALA A 263 12.65 12.99 23.02
N SER A 264 12.43 11.99 22.15
CA SER A 264 12.44 10.58 22.53
C SER A 264 13.85 10.10 22.88
N GLN A 265 14.88 10.58 22.17
CA GLN A 265 16.27 10.26 22.49
C GLN A 265 16.69 10.85 23.83
N LYS A 266 16.34 12.11 24.11
CA LYS A 266 16.58 12.74 25.41
C LYS A 266 15.93 11.94 26.54
N HIS A 267 14.73 11.44 26.32
CA HIS A 267 14.06 10.57 27.29
C HIS A 267 14.83 9.25 27.50
N ALA A 268 15.24 8.56 26.43
CA ALA A 268 16.02 7.33 26.53
C ALA A 268 17.38 7.53 27.21
N GLN A 269 18.03 8.67 26.98
CA GLN A 269 19.28 9.07 27.65
C GLN A 269 19.11 9.26 29.15
N VAL A 270 18.04 9.94 29.58
CA VAL A 270 17.74 10.16 31.00
C VAL A 270 17.42 8.84 31.69
N MET A 271 16.72 7.94 31.01
CA MET A 271 16.35 6.63 31.54
C MET A 271 17.45 5.56 31.40
N GLN A 272 18.59 5.90 30.79
CA GLN A 272 19.73 4.99 30.56
C GLN A 272 19.34 3.70 29.82
N TYR A 273 18.51 3.82 28.78
CA TYR A 273 18.09 2.68 27.99
C TYR A 273 19.09 2.31 26.89
N GLY A 274 19.23 1.01 26.62
CA GLY A 274 20.02 0.47 25.50
C GLY A 274 21.44 1.02 25.47
N ILE A 275 21.80 1.67 24.37
CA ILE A 275 23.12 2.30 24.14
C ILE A 275 23.46 3.41 25.15
N TRP A 276 22.48 3.93 25.89
CA TRP A 276 22.68 5.04 26.83
C TRP A 276 22.96 4.60 28.27
N LYS A 277 23.12 3.29 28.54
CA LYS A 277 23.41 2.78 29.89
C LYS A 277 24.62 3.44 30.52
N ASP A 278 25.71 3.53 29.77
CA ASP A 278 27.01 4.00 30.25
C ASP A 278 27.20 5.53 30.10
N TRP A 279 26.24 6.21 29.48
CA TRP A 279 26.33 7.63 29.13
C TRP A 279 26.41 8.59 30.32
N GLN A 280 25.78 8.24 31.45
CA GLN A 280 25.84 9.06 32.66
C GLN A 280 27.21 8.98 33.32
N GLU A 281 27.90 7.84 33.29
CA GLU A 281 29.20 7.69 33.97
C GLU A 281 30.26 8.59 33.31
N GLU A 282 30.25 8.67 31.99
CA GLU A 282 31.14 9.54 31.22
C GLU A 282 30.83 11.03 31.48
N LYS A 283 29.55 11.44 31.43
CA LYS A 283 29.19 12.84 31.73
C LYS A 283 29.33 13.23 33.20
N LEU A 284 29.17 12.29 34.13
CA LEU A 284 29.41 12.52 35.54
C LEU A 284 30.91 12.65 35.81
N SER A 285 31.76 11.85 35.18
CA SER A 285 33.21 12.03 35.28
C SER A 285 33.65 13.42 34.79
N ASP A 286 33.14 13.89 33.66
CA ASP A 286 33.44 15.24 33.14
C ASP A 286 32.88 16.37 34.02
N ARG A 287 31.68 16.19 34.58
CA ARG A 287 31.08 17.15 35.52
C ARG A 287 31.80 17.19 36.86
N VAL A 288 32.25 16.06 37.38
CA VAL A 288 33.04 15.99 38.62
C VAL A 288 34.45 16.56 38.39
N LEU A 289 35.09 16.27 37.25
CA LEU A 289 36.38 16.84 36.89
C LEU A 289 36.30 18.36 36.68
N SER A 290 35.24 18.87 36.07
CA SER A 290 35.05 20.32 35.89
C SER A 290 34.64 21.03 37.18
N ALA A 291 33.82 20.43 38.03
CA ALA A 291 33.49 20.95 39.36
C ALA A 291 34.73 20.95 40.27
N SER A 292 35.56 19.91 40.23
CA SER A 292 36.84 19.83 40.94
C SER A 292 37.82 20.91 40.46
N LYS A 293 37.93 21.14 39.14
CA LYS A 293 38.72 22.24 38.56
C LYS A 293 38.22 23.63 39.00
N ARG A 294 36.90 23.84 39.11
CA ARG A 294 36.32 25.12 39.59
C ARG A 294 36.49 25.30 41.10
N ALA A 295 36.37 24.25 41.89
CA ALA A 295 36.58 24.30 43.33
C ALA A 295 38.06 24.58 43.67
N THR A 296 38.99 23.95 42.95
CA THR A 296 40.45 24.17 43.14
C THR A 296 40.88 25.56 42.68
N THR A 297 40.41 26.06 41.54
CA THR A 297 40.73 27.42 41.08
C THR A 297 40.16 28.50 41.99
N ASN A 298 38.93 28.36 42.50
CA ASN A 298 38.35 29.31 43.45
C ASN A 298 39.01 29.22 44.84
N GLY A 299 39.42 28.02 45.27
CA GLY A 299 40.17 27.80 46.51
C GLY A 299 41.57 28.43 46.45
N PHE A 300 42.30 28.23 45.35
CA PHE A 300 43.60 28.87 45.13
C PHE A 300 43.51 30.39 45.03
N LYS A 301 42.46 30.91 44.38
CA LYS A 301 42.26 32.36 44.27
C LYS A 301 42.02 33.02 45.64
N LYS A 302 41.20 32.38 46.50
CA LYS A 302 41.02 32.83 47.90
C LYS A 302 42.31 32.78 48.72
N LEU A 303 43.16 31.78 48.50
CA LEU A 303 44.40 31.61 49.24
C LEU A 303 45.46 32.63 48.80
N VAL A 304 45.54 32.93 47.50
CA VAL A 304 46.38 33.99 46.95
C VAL A 304 45.91 35.37 47.42
N ASP A 305 44.61 35.63 47.43
CA ASP A 305 44.05 36.89 47.92
C ASP A 305 44.27 37.07 49.43
N SER A 306 44.30 35.97 50.21
CA SER A 306 44.59 35.99 51.65
C SER A 306 46.07 36.20 52.00
N ILE A 307 47.00 35.97 51.07
CA ILE A 307 48.44 36.20 51.27
C ILE A 307 48.83 37.63 50.85
N ARG A 308 47.99 38.28 50.02
CA ARG A 308 48.27 39.60 49.45
C ARG A 308 47.77 40.77 50.32
N HIS A 309 47.07 40.47 51.42
CA HIS A 309 46.68 41.40 52.49
C HIS A 309 47.38 41.01 53.79
#